data_AF-A0A820KEU1-F1
#
_entry.id   AF-A0A820KEU1-F1
#
_cell.length_a   1.000
_cell.length_b   1.000
_cell.length_c   1.000
_cell.angle_alpha   90.00
_cell.angle_beta   90.00
_cell.angle_gamma   90.00
#
_symmetry.space_group_name_H-M   'P 1'
#
loop_
_entity.id
_entity.type
_entity.pdbx_description
1 polymer ?
#
loop_
_entity_poly.entity_id
_entity_poly.type
_entity_poly.pdbx_seq_one_letter_code
_entity_poly.pdbx_strand_id
1 'polypeptide(L)'
;HDLRIKLKNLQSIESSNLFVCLYKTWCHNPIALVALCFLSQNYDHACRLVQLFAEIEVTVDFLIEIDKLVQLIESPIFTYLRLALLDVENNQTLIRALCGLLMLLPGKTEAFHTLRRRLECVPNFIDKFTSIDKRLANVSINTNGNEIINDSQKKNINFDELQQYYLSVQNKHVDSKKQRYRYVPNT
;
A
#
# COMPACT_ATOMS: atom_id res chain seq x y z
N HIS A 1 7.65 -11.54 18.50
CA HIS A 1 7.97 -12.33 17.28
C HIS A 1 6.73 -13.06 16.78
N ASP A 2 6.00 -13.74 17.66
CA ASP A 2 4.78 -14.51 17.30
C ASP A 2 3.64 -13.70 16.70
N LEU A 3 3.35 -12.50 17.24
CA LEU A 3 2.29 -11.63 16.69
C LEU A 3 2.57 -11.22 15.24
N ARG A 4 3.83 -10.97 14.89
CA ARG A 4 4.23 -10.64 13.53
C ARG A 4 4.03 -11.81 12.58
N ILE A 5 4.37 -13.03 13.00
CA ILE A 5 4.15 -14.24 12.19
C ILE A 5 2.66 -14.48 11.98
N LYS A 6 1.85 -14.32 13.03
CA LYS A 6 0.38 -14.40 12.94
C LYS A 6 -0.20 -13.38 11.96
N LEU A 7 0.25 -12.11 12.02
CA LEU A 7 -0.19 -11.06 11.09
C LEU A 7 0.34 -11.25 9.67
N LYS A 8 1.53 -11.83 9.50
CA LYS A 8 2.11 -12.11 8.18
C LYS A 8 1.36 -13.23 7.45
N ASN A 9 0.98 -14.27 8.17
CA ASN A 9 0.41 -15.48 7.58
C ASN A 9 -1.12 -15.46 7.52
N LEU A 10 -1.79 -14.71 8.40
CA LEU A 10 -3.25 -14.61 8.48
C LEU A 10 -3.98 -15.98 8.50
N GLN A 11 -3.34 -17.00 9.04
CA GLN A 11 -3.80 -18.40 8.99
C GLN A 11 -5.01 -18.69 9.89
N SER A 12 -5.26 -17.86 10.90
CA SER A 12 -6.34 -18.06 11.88
C SER A 12 -7.38 -16.95 11.81
N ILE A 13 -8.60 -17.24 12.25
CA ILE A 13 -9.67 -16.24 12.31
C ILE A 13 -9.33 -15.11 13.27
N GLU A 14 -8.64 -15.40 14.38
CA GLU A 14 -8.16 -14.41 15.34
C GLU A 14 -7.12 -13.48 14.70
N SER A 15 -6.20 -14.03 13.89
CA SER A 15 -5.21 -13.22 13.17
C SER A 15 -5.86 -12.33 12.10
N SER A 16 -6.91 -12.82 11.44
CA SER A 16 -7.72 -12.03 10.50
C SER A 16 -8.50 -10.91 11.20
N ASN A 17 -9.14 -11.22 12.34
CA ASN A 17 -9.86 -10.24 13.15
C ASN A 17 -8.90 -9.18 13.73
N LEU A 18 -7.71 -9.59 14.15
CA LEU A 18 -6.66 -8.68 14.60
C LEU A 18 -6.22 -7.75 13.46
N PHE A 19 -6.01 -8.29 12.25
CA PHE A 19 -5.70 -7.47 11.07
C PHE A 19 -6.80 -6.44 10.80
N VAL A 20 -8.07 -6.85 10.80
CA VAL A 20 -9.22 -5.95 10.58
C VAL A 20 -9.29 -4.86 11.66
N CYS A 21 -9.07 -5.23 12.93
CA CYS A 21 -9.07 -4.29 14.05
C CYS A 21 -7.94 -3.25 13.92
N LEU A 22 -6.72 -3.71 13.64
CA LEU A 22 -5.57 -2.83 13.40
C LEU A 22 -5.81 -1.94 12.18
N TYR A 23 -6.34 -2.49 11.10
CA TYR A 23 -6.68 -1.73 9.90
C TYR A 23 -7.65 -0.59 10.23
N LYS A 24 -8.78 -0.89 10.90
CA LYS A 24 -9.77 0.14 11.27
C LYS A 24 -9.19 1.21 12.19
N THR A 25 -8.31 0.82 13.12
CA THR A 25 -7.64 1.74 14.06
C THR A 25 -6.60 2.62 13.36
N TRP A 26 -5.88 2.08 12.38
CA TRP A 26 -4.80 2.78 11.67
C TRP A 26 -5.30 3.54 10.43
N CYS A 27 -6.60 3.54 10.14
CA CYS A 27 -7.19 4.29 9.01
C CYS A 27 -6.92 5.80 9.02
N HIS A 28 -6.53 6.37 10.17
CA HIS A 28 -6.14 7.77 10.26
C HIS A 28 -4.74 8.05 9.71
N ASN A 29 -3.86 7.04 9.63
CA ASN A 29 -2.54 7.16 9.01
C ASN A 29 -2.46 6.22 7.78
N PRO A 30 -2.62 6.77 6.55
CA PRO A 30 -2.58 5.97 5.33
C PRO A 30 -1.28 5.18 5.13
N ILE A 31 -0.13 5.74 5.56
CA ILE A 31 1.17 5.09 5.42
C ILE A 31 1.28 3.87 6.35
N ALA A 32 0.72 3.97 7.56
CA ALA A 32 0.64 2.84 8.49
C ALA A 32 -0.20 1.69 7.93
N LEU A 33 -1.27 1.98 7.20
CA LEU A 33 -2.06 0.94 6.50
C LEU A 33 -1.25 0.25 5.42
N VAL A 34 -0.51 1.00 4.60
CA VAL A 34 0.37 0.41 3.57
C VAL A 34 1.43 -0.47 4.21
N ALA A 35 2.04 -0.02 5.31
CA ALA A 35 2.99 -0.83 6.08
C ALA A 35 2.35 -2.14 6.60
N LEU A 36 1.12 -2.08 7.12
CA LEU A 36 0.37 -3.26 7.56
C LEU A 36 0.06 -4.21 6.40
N CYS A 37 -0.33 -3.68 5.25
CA CYS A 37 -0.62 -4.49 4.05
C CYS A 37 0.65 -5.18 3.54
N PHE A 38 1.78 -4.46 3.48
CA PHE A 38 3.08 -5.06 3.20
C PHE A 38 3.43 -6.15 4.23
N LEU A 39 3.17 -5.91 5.53
CA LEU A 39 3.46 -6.87 6.59
C LEU A 39 2.71 -8.20 6.40
N SER A 40 1.46 -8.08 5.99
CA SER A 40 0.51 -9.19 5.76
C SER A 40 0.57 -9.79 4.35
N GLN A 41 1.49 -9.33 3.49
CA GLN A 41 1.61 -9.78 2.09
C GLN A 41 0.33 -9.58 1.25
N ASN A 42 -0.41 -8.50 1.52
CA ASN A 42 -1.60 -8.09 0.77
C ASN A 42 -1.23 -6.96 -0.20
N TYR A 43 -0.40 -7.28 -1.20
CA TYR A 43 0.20 -6.30 -2.10
C TYR A 43 -0.80 -5.65 -3.06
N ASP A 44 -1.85 -6.36 -3.47
CA ASP A 44 -2.92 -5.80 -4.31
C ASP A 44 -3.65 -4.67 -3.60
N HIS A 45 -4.01 -4.89 -2.33
CA HIS A 45 -4.66 -3.88 -1.51
C HIS A 45 -3.71 -2.72 -1.19
N ALA A 46 -2.44 -3.02 -0.90
CA ALA A 46 -1.42 -1.97 -0.71
C ALA A 46 -1.29 -1.08 -1.96
N CYS A 47 -1.27 -1.67 -3.15
CA CYS A 47 -1.19 -0.94 -4.41
C CYS A 47 -2.41 -0.03 -4.62
N ARG A 48 -3.63 -0.53 -4.35
CA ARG A 48 -4.87 0.28 -4.42
C ARG A 48 -4.80 1.45 -3.44
N LEU A 49 -4.37 1.22 -2.20
CA LEU A 49 -4.22 2.28 -1.20
C LEU A 49 -3.22 3.35 -1.64
N VAL A 50 -2.06 2.96 -2.18
CA VAL A 50 -1.06 3.92 -2.69
C VAL A 50 -1.61 4.75 -3.84
N GLN A 51 -2.44 4.19 -4.72
CA GLN A 51 -3.09 4.96 -5.79
C GLN A 51 -4.03 6.05 -5.25
N LEU A 52 -4.70 5.78 -4.12
CA LEU A 52 -5.56 6.77 -3.46
C LEU A 52 -4.77 7.93 -2.84
N PHE A 53 -3.45 7.83 -2.69
CA PHE A 53 -2.63 8.92 -2.14
C PHE A 53 -2.56 10.13 -3.07
N ALA A 54 -2.90 9.98 -4.35
CA ALA A 54 -3.03 11.09 -5.28
C ALA A 54 -4.10 12.12 -4.88
N GLU A 55 -5.10 11.69 -4.10
CA GLU A 55 -6.17 12.56 -3.59
C GLU A 55 -5.83 13.16 -2.21
N ILE A 56 -4.72 12.72 -1.60
CA ILE A 56 -4.28 13.18 -0.29
C ILE A 56 -3.39 14.41 -0.46
N GLU A 57 -3.59 15.39 0.41
CA GLU A 57 -2.72 16.55 0.53
C GLU A 57 -1.29 16.12 0.91
N VAL A 58 -0.32 16.39 0.02
CA VAL A 58 1.08 16.07 0.27
C VAL A 58 1.69 17.09 1.24
N THR A 59 1.74 16.74 2.52
CA THR A 59 2.39 17.54 3.57
C THR A 59 3.79 17.03 3.88
N VAL A 60 4.61 17.84 4.56
CA VAL A 60 5.95 17.41 5.02
C VAL A 60 5.84 16.21 5.95
N ASP A 61 4.87 16.20 6.87
CA ASP A 61 4.63 15.06 7.77
C ASP A 61 4.31 13.78 7.00
N PHE A 62 3.51 13.89 5.94
CA PHE A 62 3.19 12.76 5.08
C PHE A 62 4.44 12.19 4.39
N LEU A 63 5.31 13.07 3.88
CA LEU A 63 6.59 12.67 3.27
C LEU A 63 7.55 12.02 4.28
N ILE A 64 7.60 12.53 5.50
CA ILE A 64 8.38 11.93 6.61
C ILE A 64 7.88 10.51 6.90
N GLU A 65 6.57 10.30 6.93
CA GLU A 65 6.01 8.96 7.14
C GLU A 65 6.36 8.00 5.99
N ILE A 66 6.35 8.47 4.73
CA ILE A 66 6.83 7.66 3.59
C ILE A 66 8.31 7.32 3.75
N ASP A 67 9.17 8.27 4.13
CA ASP A 67 10.60 8.02 4.38
C ASP A 67 10.78 6.94 5.46
N LYS A 68 10.07 7.04 6.58
CA LYS A 68 10.07 6.00 7.63
C LYS A 68 9.62 4.64 7.10
N LEU A 69 8.61 4.60 6.23
CA LEU A 69 8.17 3.35 5.60
C LEU A 69 9.26 2.75 4.69
N VAL A 70 9.97 3.58 3.91
CA VAL A 70 11.09 3.11 3.08
C VAL A 70 12.22 2.55 3.93
N GLN A 71 12.57 3.23 5.01
CA GLN A 71 13.56 2.73 5.97
C GLN A 71 13.11 1.41 6.60
N LEU A 72 11.82 1.28 6.91
CA LEU A 72 11.24 0.05 7.44
C LEU A 72 11.36 -1.10 6.42
N ILE A 73 11.09 -0.84 5.13
CA ILE A 73 11.22 -1.83 4.02
C ILE A 73 12.65 -2.38 3.93
N GLU A 74 13.66 -1.56 4.20
CA GLU A 74 15.06 -2.00 4.22
C GLU A 74 15.46 -2.74 5.50
N SER A 75 14.65 -2.67 6.54
CA SER A 75 14.91 -3.40 7.78
C SER A 75 14.68 -4.91 7.63
N PRO A 76 15.25 -5.75 8.53
CA PRO A 76 15.02 -7.19 8.53
C PRO A 76 13.54 -7.60 8.66
N ILE A 77 12.66 -6.67 9.07
CA ILE A 77 11.23 -6.93 9.15
C ILE A 77 10.62 -7.23 7.77
N PHE A 78 11.23 -6.71 6.71
CA PHE A 78 10.73 -6.80 5.33
C PHE A 78 11.70 -7.53 4.39
N THR A 79 12.62 -8.33 4.92
CA THR A 79 13.49 -9.18 4.08
C THR A 79 12.68 -10.05 3.11
N TYR A 80 11.55 -10.63 3.52
CA TYR A 80 10.71 -11.42 2.63
C TYR A 80 10.06 -10.59 1.51
N LEU A 81 9.71 -9.33 1.78
CA LEU A 81 9.15 -8.42 0.77
C LEU A 81 10.22 -8.09 -0.27
N ARG A 82 11.46 -7.82 0.17
CA ARG A 82 12.59 -7.57 -0.75
C ARG A 82 12.92 -8.80 -1.60
N LEU A 83 12.81 -10.00 -1.03
CA LEU A 83 12.96 -11.25 -1.80
C LEU A 83 11.81 -11.46 -2.79
N ALA A 84 10.58 -11.07 -2.43
CA ALA A 84 9.42 -11.15 -3.34
C ALA A 84 9.59 -10.27 -4.60
N LEU A 85 10.41 -9.23 -4.54
CA LEU A 85 10.72 -8.40 -5.72
C LEU A 85 11.49 -9.15 -6.83
N LEU A 86 12.13 -10.28 -6.50
CA LEU A 86 12.79 -11.11 -7.51
C LEU A 86 11.79 -11.80 -8.44
N ASP A 87 10.59 -12.09 -7.94
CA ASP A 87 9.50 -12.71 -8.70
C ASP A 87 8.54 -11.63 -9.21
N VAL A 88 8.98 -10.95 -10.27
CA VAL A 88 8.24 -9.85 -10.92
C VAL A 88 6.89 -10.28 -11.46
N GLU A 89 6.76 -11.53 -11.89
CA GLU A 89 5.56 -12.02 -12.57
C GLU A 89 4.40 -12.20 -11.61
N ASN A 90 4.68 -12.72 -10.42
CA ASN A 90 3.66 -12.92 -9.38
C ASN A 90 3.49 -11.69 -8.47
N ASN A 91 4.49 -10.80 -8.38
CA ASN A 91 4.47 -9.65 -7.46
C ASN A 91 4.39 -8.29 -8.18
N GLN A 92 3.65 -8.23 -9.29
CA GLN A 92 3.48 -7.00 -10.09
C GLN A 92 2.89 -5.84 -9.27
N THR A 93 1.91 -6.13 -8.41
CA THR A 93 1.25 -5.11 -7.58
C THR A 93 2.14 -4.60 -6.46
N LEU A 94 3.06 -5.43 -5.94
CA LEU A 94 4.10 -4.97 -5.01
C LEU A 94 5.03 -3.96 -5.70
N ILE A 95 5.53 -4.29 -6.89
CA ILE A 95 6.40 -3.40 -7.65
C ILE A 95 5.68 -2.08 -7.95
N ARG A 96 4.42 -2.15 -8.41
CA ARG A 96 3.61 -0.96 -8.68
C ARG A 96 3.37 -0.11 -7.42
N ALA A 97 3.10 -0.73 -6.28
CA ALA A 97 2.94 -0.03 -5.00
C ALA A 97 4.24 0.70 -4.61
N LEU A 98 5.40 0.03 -4.71
CA LEU A 98 6.69 0.65 -4.40
C LEU A 98 7.05 1.76 -5.39
N CYS A 99 6.76 1.61 -6.68
CA CYS A 99 6.90 2.69 -7.65
C CYS A 99 6.00 3.88 -7.32
N GLY A 100 4.75 3.63 -6.92
CA GLY A 100 3.83 4.69 -6.47
C GLY A 100 4.40 5.47 -5.27
N LEU A 101 4.93 4.76 -4.27
CA LEU A 101 5.62 5.39 -3.14
C LEU A 101 6.86 6.19 -3.58
N LEU A 102 7.65 5.66 -4.50
CA LEU A 102 8.82 6.36 -5.06
C LEU A 102 8.42 7.66 -5.74
N MET A 103 7.31 7.68 -6.49
CA MET A 103 6.81 8.86 -7.20
C MET A 103 6.25 9.95 -6.26
N LEU A 104 5.92 9.61 -5.02
CA LEU A 104 5.46 10.58 -4.01
C LEU A 104 6.62 11.26 -3.27
N LEU A 105 7.81 10.66 -3.28
CA LEU A 105 8.97 11.20 -2.56
C LEU A 105 9.67 12.33 -3.34
N PRO A 106 10.18 13.38 -2.67
CA PRO A 106 11.04 14.35 -3.31
C PRO A 106 12.37 13.71 -3.75
N GLY A 107 12.80 13.96 -4.99
CA GLY A 107 13.97 13.29 -5.59
C GLY A 107 15.33 13.55 -4.92
N LYS A 108 15.40 14.46 -3.93
CA LYS A 108 16.61 14.77 -3.14
C LYS A 108 16.70 13.98 -1.84
N THR A 109 15.71 13.15 -1.52
CA THR A 109 15.64 12.43 -0.24
C THR A 109 16.41 11.10 -0.31
N GLU A 110 17.01 10.69 0.82
CA GLU A 110 17.70 9.40 0.91
C GLU A 110 16.74 8.21 0.74
N ALA A 111 15.48 8.34 1.19
CA ALA A 111 14.44 7.35 0.91
C ALA A 111 14.22 7.14 -0.58
N PHE A 112 14.18 8.23 -1.37
CA PHE A 112 14.04 8.12 -2.82
C PHE A 112 15.18 7.29 -3.42
N HIS A 113 16.43 7.62 -3.09
CA HIS A 113 17.60 6.89 -3.60
C HIS A 113 17.64 5.43 -3.11
N THR A 114 17.26 5.19 -1.87
CA THR A 114 17.22 3.85 -1.28
C THR A 114 16.20 2.96 -1.98
N LEU A 115 14.96 3.44 -2.12
CA LEU A 115 13.91 2.70 -2.79
C LEU A 115 14.20 2.52 -4.27
N ARG A 116 14.74 3.56 -4.94
CA ARG A 116 15.15 3.48 -6.34
C ARG A 116 16.21 2.41 -6.57
N ARG A 117 17.30 2.39 -5.78
CA ARG A 117 18.33 1.34 -5.88
C ARG A 117 17.75 -0.05 -5.69
N ARG A 118 16.81 -0.21 -4.74
CA ARG A 118 16.14 -1.49 -4.51
C ARG A 118 15.36 -1.97 -5.73
N LEU A 119 14.64 -1.06 -6.39
CA LEU A 119 13.89 -1.36 -7.62
C LEU A 119 14.82 -1.59 -8.82
N GLU A 120 15.96 -0.90 -8.91
CA GLU A 120 16.97 -1.11 -9.96
C GLU A 120 17.65 -2.48 -9.86
N CYS A 121 17.72 -3.09 -8.67
CA CYS A 121 18.18 -4.47 -8.50
C CYS A 121 17.20 -5.53 -9.04
N VAL A 122 15.98 -5.14 -9.42
CA VAL A 122 14.96 -6.08 -9.93
C VAL A 122 15.25 -6.40 -11.41
N PRO A 123 15.45 -7.68 -11.77
CA PRO A 123 15.76 -8.07 -13.15
C PRO A 123 14.65 -7.65 -14.12
N ASN A 124 15.03 -7.05 -15.25
CA ASN A 124 14.13 -6.62 -16.33
C ASN A 124 13.02 -5.66 -15.86
N PHE A 125 13.27 -4.86 -14.81
CA PHE A 125 12.32 -3.93 -14.21
C PHE A 125 11.59 -3.06 -15.25
N ILE A 126 12.33 -2.39 -16.13
CA ILE A 126 11.75 -1.45 -17.12
C ILE A 126 10.91 -2.17 -18.18
N ASP A 127 11.44 -3.26 -18.74
CA ASP A 127 10.77 -4.03 -19.80
C ASP A 127 9.48 -4.69 -19.30
N LYS A 128 9.53 -5.25 -18.08
CA LYS A 128 8.37 -5.89 -17.46
C LYS A 128 7.36 -4.86 -16.96
N PHE A 129 7.79 -3.75 -16.35
CA PHE A 129 6.88 -2.68 -15.89
C PHE A 129 6.01 -2.13 -17.02
N THR A 130 6.62 -1.85 -18.18
CA THR A 130 5.90 -1.39 -19.38
C THR A 130 4.90 -2.42 -19.90
N SER A 131 5.22 -3.71 -19.76
CA SER A 131 4.33 -4.82 -20.14
C SER A 131 3.15 -4.97 -19.17
N ILE A 132 3.39 -4.76 -17.88
CA ILE A 132 2.38 -4.80 -16.81
C ILE A 132 1.34 -3.70 -17.02
N ASP A 133 1.77 -2.46 -17.26
CA ASP A 133 0.84 -1.34 -17.49
C ASP A 133 -0.03 -1.57 -18.74
N LYS A 134 0.53 -2.14 -19.82
CA LYS A 134 -0.23 -2.51 -21.02
C LYS A 134 -1.28 -3.59 -20.74
N ARG A 135 -0.95 -4.62 -19.94
CA ARG A 135 -1.92 -5.68 -19.57
C ARG A 135 -3.05 -5.13 -18.70
N LEU A 136 -2.75 -4.28 -17.71
CA LEU A 136 -3.76 -3.68 -16.83
C LEU A 136 -4.66 -2.66 -17.54
N ALA A 137 -4.11 -1.90 -18.50
CA ALA A 137 -4.92 -1.04 -19.37
C ALA A 137 -5.91 -1.84 -20.23
N ASN A 138 -5.49 -3.03 -20.71
CA ASN A 138 -6.36 -3.90 -21.51
C ASN A 138 -7.42 -4.63 -20.66
N VAL A 139 -7.12 -4.96 -19.40
CA VAL A 139 -8.10 -5.54 -18.45
C VAL A 139 -9.18 -4.53 -18.08
N SER A 140 -8.87 -3.23 -18.03
CA SER A 140 -9.87 -2.17 -17.78
C SER A 140 -10.95 -2.08 -18.86
N ILE A 141 -10.72 -2.64 -20.06
CA ILE A 141 -11.70 -2.69 -21.17
C ILE A 141 -12.57 -3.96 -21.12
N ASN A 142 -12.10 -5.04 -20.49
CA ASN A 142 -12.81 -6.32 -20.36
C ASN A 142 -13.19 -6.60 -18.90
N THR A 143 -14.00 -5.73 -18.29
CA THR A 143 -14.68 -6.06 -17.03
C THR A 143 -15.88 -6.98 -17.30
N ASN A 144 -15.61 -8.23 -17.64
CA ASN A 144 -16.53 -9.36 -17.58
C ASN A 144 -15.71 -10.65 -17.69
N GLY A 145 -15.24 -11.19 -16.57
CA GLY A 145 -14.50 -12.45 -16.60
C GLY A 145 -13.84 -12.80 -15.28
N ASN A 146 -14.47 -13.71 -14.55
CA ASN A 146 -13.93 -14.38 -13.37
C ASN A 146 -12.59 -15.04 -13.69
N GLU A 147 -11.50 -14.62 -13.02
CA GLU A 147 -10.32 -15.46 -12.87
C GLU A 147 -10.22 -15.94 -11.42
N ILE A 148 -10.65 -17.19 -11.26
CA ILE A 148 -10.47 -18.01 -10.07
C ILE A 148 -8.99 -18.38 -10.02
N ILE A 149 -8.26 -17.78 -9.08
CA ILE A 149 -6.99 -18.34 -8.60
C ILE A 149 -7.25 -18.84 -7.18
N ASN A 150 -7.16 -20.16 -7.04
CA ASN A 150 -7.33 -20.90 -5.80
C ASN A 150 -6.27 -20.50 -4.77
N ASP A 151 -6.68 -19.76 -3.74
CA ASP A 151 -6.03 -19.80 -2.43
C ASP A 151 -7.11 -19.90 -1.35
N SER A 152 -7.51 -21.15 -1.08
CA SER A 152 -8.64 -21.53 -0.25
C SER A 152 -8.47 -21.23 1.25
N GLN A 153 -7.54 -20.35 1.64
CA GLN A 153 -7.33 -19.95 3.04
C GLN A 153 -7.23 -18.43 3.28
N LYS A 154 -7.31 -17.57 2.25
CA LYS A 154 -7.35 -16.09 2.40
C LYS A 154 -8.76 -15.48 2.55
N LYS A 155 -9.81 -16.30 2.58
CA LYS A 155 -11.20 -15.87 2.32
C LYS A 155 -11.96 -15.11 3.42
N ASN A 156 -11.34 -14.68 4.53
CA ASN A 156 -12.10 -14.05 5.63
C ASN A 156 -11.91 -12.54 5.80
N ILE A 157 -11.16 -11.87 4.91
CA ILE A 157 -10.97 -10.41 4.99
C ILE A 157 -11.55 -9.78 3.73
N ASN A 158 -12.63 -9.01 3.90
CA ASN A 158 -13.23 -8.23 2.83
C ASN A 158 -12.46 -6.91 2.64
N PHE A 159 -11.48 -6.93 1.74
CA PHE A 159 -10.65 -5.75 1.45
C PHE A 159 -11.43 -4.60 0.81
N ASP A 160 -12.51 -4.88 0.06
CA ASP A 160 -13.34 -3.84 -0.54
C ASP A 160 -14.11 -3.06 0.55
N GLU A 161 -14.65 -3.76 1.56
CA GLU A 161 -15.28 -3.11 2.72
C GLU A 161 -14.26 -2.27 3.52
N LEU A 162 -13.05 -2.80 3.73
CA LEU A 162 -11.98 -2.06 4.40
C LEU A 162 -11.55 -0.81 3.63
N GLN A 163 -11.52 -0.89 2.30
CA GLN A 163 -11.24 0.26 1.44
C GLN A 163 -12.33 1.33 1.59
N GLN A 164 -13.60 0.94 1.54
CA GLN A 164 -14.73 1.85 1.73
C GLN A 164 -14.70 2.51 3.11
N TYR A 165 -14.38 1.74 4.16
CA TYR A 165 -14.21 2.28 5.50
C TYR A 165 -13.08 3.33 5.55
N TYR A 166 -11.92 3.02 4.96
CA TYR A 166 -10.80 3.96 4.86
C TYR A 166 -11.22 5.27 4.16
N LEU A 167 -11.88 5.19 3.00
CA LEU A 167 -12.37 6.38 2.28
C LEU A 167 -13.34 7.20 3.13
N SER A 168 -14.25 6.55 3.87
CA SER A 168 -15.17 7.25 4.77
C SER A 168 -14.46 8.03 5.88
N VAL A 169 -13.34 7.50 6.40
CA VAL A 169 -12.52 8.16 7.42
C VAL A 169 -11.74 9.33 6.82
N GLN A 170 -11.16 9.16 5.63
CA GLN A 170 -10.44 10.23 4.94
C GLN A 170 -11.37 11.41 4.56
N ASN A 171 -12.57 11.12 4.07
CA ASN A 171 -13.57 12.16 3.79
C ASN A 171 -13.92 12.98 5.04
N LYS A 172 -14.11 12.32 6.19
CA LYS A 172 -14.35 13.01 7.47
C LYS A 172 -13.19 13.93 7.87
N HIS A 173 -11.93 13.52 7.63
CA HIS A 173 -10.77 14.38 7.89
C HIS A 173 -10.75 15.60 6.98
N VAL A 174 -11.03 15.40 5.68
CA VAL A 174 -11.14 16.49 4.70
C VAL A 174 -12.25 17.47 5.09
N ASP A 175 -13.43 16.98 5.46
CA ASP A 175 -14.56 17.80 5.87
C ASP A 175 -14.29 18.56 7.17
N SER A 176 -13.64 17.90 8.15
CA SER A 176 -13.24 18.53 9.41
C SER A 176 -12.22 19.64 9.18
N LYS A 177 -11.26 19.45 8.26
CA LYS A 177 -10.34 20.52 7.83
C LYS A 177 -11.10 21.67 7.16
N LYS A 178 -11.98 21.39 6.20
CA LYS A 178 -12.80 22.41 5.49
C LYS A 178 -13.65 23.24 6.46
N GLN A 179 -14.24 22.61 7.48
CA GLN A 179 -14.99 23.33 8.51
C GLN A 179 -14.09 24.26 9.32
N ARG A 180 -12.88 23.84 9.72
CA ARG A 180 -11.94 24.70 10.45
C ARG A 180 -11.54 25.95 9.65
N TYR A 181 -11.36 25.85 8.34
CA TYR A 181 -11.04 27.02 7.49
C TYR A 181 -12.23 27.97 7.29
N ARG A 182 -13.48 27.49 7.36
CA ARG A 182 -14.68 28.35 7.26
C ARG A 182 -14.90 29.24 8.50
N TYR A 183 -14.27 28.93 9.64
CA TYR A 183 -14.44 29.68 10.89
C TYR A 183 -13.28 30.63 11.23
N VAL A 184 -12.27 30.78 10.36
CA VAL A 184 -11.25 31.82 10.54
C VAL A 184 -11.87 33.14 10.06
N PRO A 185 -12.18 34.11 10.94
CA PRO A 185 -12.71 35.39 10.51
C PRO A 185 -11.64 36.11 9.68
N ASN A 186 -12.03 36.72 8.56
CA ASN A 186 -11.19 37.70 7.87
C ASN A 186 -10.95 38.87 8.84
N THR A 187 -9.79 38.87 9.49
CA THR A 187 -9.19 40.03 10.16
C THR A 187 -8.14 40.65 9.27
#